data_AF-A0A936NSY8-F1
#
_entry.id   AF-A0A936NSY8-F1
#
_cell.length_a   1.000
_cell.length_b   1.000
_cell.length_c   1.000
_cell.angle_alpha   90.00
_cell.angle_beta   90.00
_cell.angle_gamma   90.00
#
_symmetry.space_group_name_H-M   'P 1'
#
loop_
_entity.id
_entity.type
_entity.pdbx_description
1 polymer ?
#
loop_
_entity_poly.entity_id
_entity_poly.type
_entity_poly.pdbx_seq_one_letter_code
_entity_poly.pdbx_strand_id
1 'polypeptide(L)'
;MLLLSPALAVIGGLFVGGLLIAATQSLGYFSPGGERGFTLSHYAVLFGDTEILAGIRYTLAVTTTATILSAVGGTALALALRKPAARSGRINTLLQMPLALPHLAMAVVLINFISPSGLIARMLFQLGLIGAPADFPPLINDRYAVGIILAYVLKELPFIALMVLALLARLGDEYDQLAQTLGASGGSACAT
;
A
#
# COMPACT_ATOMS: atom_id res chain seq x y z
N MET A 1 -13.34 -4.37 33.19
CA MET A 1 -12.06 -4.92 32.71
C MET A 1 -11.98 -6.46 32.76
N LEU A 2 -12.73 -7.17 33.63
CA LEU A 2 -12.74 -8.64 33.68
C LEU A 2 -13.30 -9.35 32.43
N LEU A 3 -14.13 -8.69 31.61
CA LEU A 3 -14.67 -9.30 30.37
C LEU A 3 -13.65 -9.35 29.21
N LEU A 4 -12.62 -8.50 29.24
CA LEU A 4 -11.59 -8.43 28.18
C LEU A 4 -10.39 -9.34 28.49
N SER A 5 -10.27 -9.83 29.74
CA SER A 5 -9.13 -10.64 30.16
C SER A 5 -8.97 -11.95 29.36
N PRO A 6 -10.00 -12.74 29.02
CA PRO A 6 -9.78 -13.95 28.24
C PRO A 6 -9.34 -13.65 26.81
N ALA A 7 -9.89 -12.59 26.19
CA ALA A 7 -9.49 -12.17 24.84
C ALA A 7 -8.04 -11.64 24.81
N LEU A 8 -7.68 -10.79 25.77
CA LEU A 8 -6.31 -10.29 25.90
C LEU A 8 -5.31 -11.39 26.24
N ALA A 9 -5.69 -12.37 27.06
CA ALA A 9 -4.84 -13.51 27.39
C ALA A 9 -4.54 -14.37 26.15
N VAL A 10 -5.55 -14.64 25.31
CA VAL A 10 -5.36 -15.43 24.09
C VAL A 10 -4.54 -14.65 23.05
N ILE A 11 -4.92 -13.40 22.77
CA ILE A 11 -4.22 -12.57 21.76
C ILE A 11 -2.79 -12.29 22.22
N GLY A 12 -2.63 -11.85 23.47
CA GLY A 12 -1.33 -11.57 24.07
C GLY A 12 -0.47 -12.82 24.14
N GLY A 13 -1.02 -13.94 24.62
CA GLY A 13 -0.30 -15.21 24.70
C GLY A 13 0.18 -15.72 23.34
N LEU A 14 -0.69 -15.68 22.32
CA LEU A 14 -0.34 -16.17 20.98
C LEU A 14 0.66 -15.24 20.28
N PHE A 15 0.44 -13.92 20.34
CA PHE A 15 1.31 -12.95 19.69
C PHE A 15 2.67 -12.84 20.39
N VAL A 16 2.68 -12.62 21.71
CA VAL A 16 3.92 -12.49 22.49
C VAL A 16 4.66 -13.83 22.52
N GLY A 17 3.95 -14.94 22.70
CA GLY A 17 4.54 -16.27 22.65
C GLY A 17 5.19 -16.57 21.30
N GLY A 18 4.49 -16.30 20.19
CA GLY A 18 5.04 -16.46 18.85
C GLY A 18 6.26 -15.56 18.60
N LEU A 19 6.22 -14.30 19.04
CA LEU A 19 7.32 -13.36 18.90
C LEU A 19 8.55 -13.78 19.72
N LEU A 20 8.34 -14.28 20.95
CA LEU A 20 9.42 -14.80 21.80
C LEU A 20 10.06 -16.06 21.20
N ILE A 21 9.26 -16.96 20.63
CA ILE A 21 9.77 -18.16 19.95
C ILE A 21 10.57 -17.74 18.72
N ALA A 22 10.05 -16.83 17.90
CA ALA A 22 10.77 -16.32 16.72
C ALA A 22 12.08 -15.62 17.12
N ALA A 23 12.06 -14.80 18.17
CA ALA A 23 13.26 -14.13 18.67
C ALA A 23 14.30 -15.11 19.19
N THR A 24 13.89 -16.11 19.99
CA THR A 24 14.81 -17.13 20.51
C THR A 24 15.39 -17.99 19.38
N GLN A 25 14.57 -18.38 18.39
CA GLN A 25 15.03 -19.09 17.19
C GLN A 25 16.01 -18.25 16.34
N SER A 26 15.74 -16.96 16.17
CA SER A 26 16.60 -16.05 15.42
C SER A 26 17.98 -15.87 16.09
N LEU A 27 18.07 -16.12 17.39
CA LEU A 27 19.32 -16.09 18.17
C LEU A 27 19.99 -17.47 18.27
N GLY A 28 19.49 -18.48 17.55
CA GLY A 28 20.05 -19.84 17.51
C GLY A 28 19.54 -20.79 18.60
N TYR A 29 18.65 -20.33 19.48
CA TYR A 29 18.04 -21.19 20.50
C TYR A 29 16.85 -21.94 19.90
N PHE A 30 16.88 -23.28 19.88
CA PHE A 30 15.89 -24.14 19.19
C PHE A 30 15.85 -23.98 17.67
N SER A 31 17.01 -23.80 17.02
CA SER A 31 17.08 -23.93 15.56
C SER A 31 16.79 -25.38 15.14
N PRO A 32 15.93 -25.64 14.13
CA PRO A 32 15.67 -26.99 13.60
C PRO A 32 16.94 -27.73 13.13
N GLY A 33 18.04 -26.99 12.91
CA GLY A 33 19.35 -27.51 12.54
C GLY A 33 20.20 -28.10 13.69
N GLY A 34 19.71 -28.09 14.94
CA GLY A 34 20.36 -28.78 16.06
C GLY A 34 21.43 -27.97 16.81
N GLU A 35 21.61 -26.69 16.48
CA GLU A 35 22.47 -25.79 17.25
C GLU A 35 21.83 -25.44 18.61
N ARG A 36 22.62 -25.47 19.70
CA ARG A 36 22.15 -25.31 21.09
C ARG A 36 22.76 -24.11 21.82
N GLY A 37 23.21 -23.09 21.08
CA GLY A 37 23.89 -21.91 21.64
C GLY A 37 23.27 -20.61 21.17
N PHE A 38 23.39 -19.55 21.98
CA PHE A 38 23.13 -18.19 21.54
C PHE A 38 24.20 -17.81 20.51
N THR A 39 23.80 -17.54 19.26
CA THR A 39 24.71 -17.16 18.18
C THR A 39 24.21 -15.94 17.41
N LEU A 40 25.14 -15.03 17.13
CA LEU A 40 24.94 -13.89 16.23
C LEU A 40 25.46 -14.18 14.81
N SER A 41 25.95 -15.39 14.55
CA SER A 41 26.51 -15.80 13.26
C SER A 41 25.51 -15.64 12.11
N HIS A 42 24.23 -15.96 12.33
CA HIS A 42 23.18 -15.83 11.31
C HIS A 42 23.02 -14.39 10.82
N TYR A 43 23.08 -13.41 11.73
CA TYR A 43 23.04 -11.99 11.36
C TYR A 43 24.30 -11.57 10.60
N ALA A 44 25.47 -12.04 11.00
CA ALA A 44 26.72 -11.76 10.27
C ALA A 44 26.67 -12.30 8.83
N VAL A 45 26.10 -13.50 8.63
CA VAL A 45 25.87 -14.07 7.29
C VAL A 45 24.85 -13.25 6.50
N LEU A 46 23.73 -12.84 7.12
CA LEU A 46 22.72 -11.98 6.50
C LEU A 46 23.30 -10.65 5.98
N PHE A 47 24.18 -10.01 6.77
CA PHE A 47 24.84 -8.76 6.36
C PHE A 47 26.01 -8.98 5.38
N GLY A 48 26.55 -10.20 5.29
CA GLY A 48 27.57 -10.57 4.32
C GLY A 48 27.00 -10.95 2.95
N ASP A 49 25.71 -11.29 2.88
CA ASP A 49 25.04 -11.73 1.66
C ASP A 49 24.57 -10.53 0.81
N THR A 50 25.19 -10.39 -0.35
CA THR A 50 24.88 -9.31 -1.30
C THR A 50 23.48 -9.44 -1.92
N GLU A 51 22.94 -10.65 -2.08
CA GLU A 51 21.60 -10.85 -2.62
C GLU A 51 20.54 -10.42 -1.62
N ILE A 52 20.72 -10.75 -0.34
CA ILE A 52 19.81 -10.34 0.73
C ILE A 52 19.78 -8.81 0.86
N LEU A 53 20.96 -8.18 0.91
CA LEU A 53 21.05 -6.72 0.98
C LEU A 53 20.47 -6.04 -0.27
N ALA A 54 20.66 -6.62 -1.45
CA ALA A 54 20.03 -6.14 -2.67
C ALA A 54 18.50 -6.25 -2.60
N GLY A 55 17.96 -7.36 -2.09
CA GLY A 55 16.53 -7.57 -1.88
C GLY A 55 15.91 -6.59 -0.88
N ILE A 56 16.60 -6.32 0.24
CA ILE A 56 16.17 -5.30 1.22
C ILE A 56 16.13 -3.92 0.58
N ARG A 57 17.17 -3.52 -0.16
CA ARG A 57 17.20 -2.22 -0.84
C ARG A 57 16.11 -2.11 -1.91
N TYR A 58 15.90 -3.17 -2.68
CA TYR A 58 14.89 -3.22 -3.71
C TYR A 58 13.47 -3.08 -3.11
N THR A 59 13.14 -3.89 -2.11
CA THR A 59 11.84 -3.83 -1.43
C THR A 59 11.60 -2.48 -0.76
N LEU A 60 12.61 -1.92 -0.09
CA LEU A 60 12.52 -0.59 0.51
C LEU A 60 12.29 0.52 -0.53
N ALA A 61 13.00 0.47 -1.66
CA ALA A 61 12.81 1.44 -2.74
C ALA A 61 11.39 1.36 -3.33
N VAL A 62 10.94 0.15 -3.67
CA VAL A 62 9.61 -0.09 -4.26
C VAL A 62 8.49 0.35 -3.32
N THR A 63 8.57 -0.05 -2.05
CA THR A 63 7.54 0.30 -1.05
C THR A 63 7.53 1.79 -0.76
N THR A 64 8.68 2.44 -0.59
CA THR A 64 8.77 3.89 -0.36
C THR A 64 8.19 4.68 -1.52
N THR A 65 8.56 4.33 -2.76
CA THR A 65 8.03 4.97 -3.96
C THR A 65 6.52 4.77 -4.05
N ALA A 66 6.02 3.54 -3.87
CA ALA A 66 4.59 3.27 -3.88
C ALA A 66 3.84 4.06 -2.80
N THR A 67 4.36 4.09 -1.56
CA THR A 67 3.74 4.84 -0.46
C THR A 67 3.67 6.33 -0.75
N ILE A 68 4.74 6.94 -1.29
CA ILE A 68 4.73 8.37 -1.64
C ILE A 68 3.70 8.64 -2.74
N LEU A 69 3.68 7.86 -3.82
CA LEU A 69 2.70 8.01 -4.89
C LEU A 69 1.27 7.82 -4.39
N SER A 70 1.02 6.79 -3.57
CA SER A 70 -0.29 6.53 -2.96
C SER A 70 -0.72 7.68 -2.05
N ALA A 71 0.18 8.20 -1.22
CA ALA A 71 -0.11 9.28 -0.29
C ALA A 71 -0.47 10.58 -1.02
N VAL A 72 0.36 10.97 -1.99
CA VAL A 72 0.13 12.18 -2.80
C VAL A 72 -1.14 12.02 -3.64
N GLY A 73 -1.25 10.91 -4.38
CA GLY A 73 -2.40 10.64 -5.25
C GLY A 73 -3.71 10.48 -4.48
N GLY A 74 -3.69 9.79 -3.34
CA GLY A 74 -4.86 9.58 -2.49
C GLY A 74 -5.33 10.86 -1.83
N THR A 75 -4.40 11.70 -1.36
CA THR A 75 -4.72 13.02 -0.80
C THR A 75 -5.28 13.94 -1.87
N ALA A 76 -4.64 14.01 -3.05
CA ALA A 76 -5.15 14.80 -4.17
C ALA A 76 -6.56 14.34 -4.61
N LEU A 77 -6.79 13.03 -4.67
CA LEU A 77 -8.09 12.46 -4.98
C LEU A 77 -9.14 12.83 -3.92
N ALA A 78 -8.79 12.75 -2.62
CA ALA A 78 -9.69 13.15 -1.54
C ALA A 78 -10.10 14.61 -1.63
N LEU A 79 -9.15 15.51 -1.90
CA LEU A 79 -9.42 16.94 -2.06
C LEU A 79 -10.34 17.20 -3.25
N ALA A 80 -10.08 16.54 -4.39
CA ALA A 80 -10.93 16.63 -5.58
C ALA A 80 -12.35 16.08 -5.33
N LEU A 81 -12.47 15.02 -4.53
CA LEU A 81 -13.73 14.36 -4.25
C LEU A 81 -14.45 14.87 -2.99
N ARG A 82 -13.89 15.84 -2.24
CA ARG A 82 -14.46 16.34 -0.97
C ARG A 82 -15.94 16.74 -1.10
N LYS A 83 -16.24 17.65 -2.03
CA LYS A 83 -17.61 18.16 -2.26
C LYS A 83 -18.58 17.07 -2.71
N PRO A 84 -18.28 16.27 -3.76
CA PRO A 84 -19.22 15.27 -4.22
C PRO A 84 -19.36 14.10 -3.23
N ALA A 85 -18.32 13.74 -2.47
CA ALA A 85 -18.39 12.72 -1.42
C ALA A 85 -19.29 13.12 -0.26
N ALA A 86 -19.27 14.40 0.15
CA ALA A 86 -20.19 14.94 1.14
C ALA A 86 -21.65 14.92 0.67
N ARG A 87 -21.88 15.06 -0.64
CA ARG A 87 -23.22 15.10 -1.24
C ARG A 87 -23.80 13.71 -1.55
N SER A 88 -22.94 12.71 -1.78
CA SER A 88 -23.39 11.37 -2.17
C SER A 88 -22.50 10.27 -1.59
N GLY A 89 -23.11 9.36 -0.82
CA GLY A 89 -22.45 8.17 -0.30
C GLY A 89 -21.92 7.21 -1.38
N ARG A 90 -22.32 7.39 -2.65
CA ARG A 90 -21.84 6.58 -3.78
C ARG A 90 -20.33 6.66 -3.97
N ILE A 91 -19.72 7.82 -3.72
CA ILE A 91 -18.27 7.98 -3.83
C ILE A 91 -17.57 7.18 -2.75
N ASN A 92 -18.08 7.21 -1.52
CA ASN A 92 -17.51 6.39 -0.44
C ASN A 92 -17.66 4.90 -0.77
N THR A 93 -18.76 4.46 -1.38
CA THR A 93 -18.93 3.07 -1.83
C THR A 93 -17.96 2.70 -2.96
N LEU A 94 -17.79 3.56 -3.96
CA LEU A 94 -16.84 3.37 -5.06
C LEU A 94 -15.39 3.25 -4.55
N LEU A 95 -15.01 4.10 -3.59
CA LEU A 95 -13.69 4.03 -2.97
C LEU A 95 -13.54 2.79 -2.07
N GLN A 96 -14.61 2.26 -1.47
CA GLN A 96 -14.54 1.03 -0.68
C GLN A 96 -14.47 -0.24 -1.53
N MET A 97 -14.97 -0.22 -2.77
CA MET A 97 -15.03 -1.39 -3.65
C MET A 97 -13.66 -2.08 -3.84
N PRO A 98 -12.54 -1.37 -4.11
CA PRO A 98 -11.22 -1.99 -4.23
C PRO A 98 -10.71 -2.62 -2.92
N LEU A 99 -11.12 -2.11 -1.76
CA LEU A 99 -10.65 -2.60 -0.45
C LEU A 99 -11.27 -3.96 -0.08
N ALA A 100 -12.43 -4.28 -0.64
CA ALA A 100 -13.08 -5.57 -0.43
C ALA A 100 -12.44 -6.71 -1.23
N LEU A 101 -11.61 -6.39 -2.23
CA LEU A 101 -11.02 -7.39 -3.10
C LEU A 101 -9.83 -8.09 -2.41
N PRO A 102 -9.80 -9.43 -2.38
CA PRO A 102 -8.66 -10.17 -1.86
C PRO A 102 -7.36 -9.79 -2.58
N HIS A 103 -6.25 -9.71 -1.85
CA HIS A 103 -4.97 -9.25 -2.42
C HIS A 103 -4.53 -10.08 -3.64
N LEU A 104 -4.69 -11.41 -3.57
CA LEU A 104 -4.37 -12.31 -4.67
C LEU A 104 -5.27 -12.07 -5.90
N ALA A 105 -6.56 -11.80 -5.69
CA ALA A 105 -7.48 -11.52 -6.78
C ALA A 105 -7.10 -10.23 -7.52
N MET A 106 -6.75 -9.17 -6.79
CA MET A 106 -6.26 -7.92 -7.38
C MET A 106 -4.98 -8.12 -8.19
N ALA A 107 -4.04 -8.91 -7.67
CA ALA A 107 -2.80 -9.22 -8.39
C ALA A 107 -3.09 -9.94 -9.72
N VAL A 108 -3.96 -10.95 -9.72
CA VAL A 108 -4.35 -11.69 -10.93
C VAL A 108 -5.05 -10.80 -11.95
N VAL A 109 -5.99 -9.94 -11.51
CA VAL A 109 -6.67 -8.99 -12.39
C VAL A 109 -5.67 -8.02 -13.00
N LEU A 110 -4.77 -7.45 -12.20
CA LEU A 110 -3.78 -6.51 -12.69
C LEU A 110 -2.81 -7.15 -13.68
N ILE A 111 -2.31 -8.35 -13.37
CA ILE A 111 -1.44 -9.14 -14.28
C ILE A 111 -2.16 -9.36 -15.62
N ASN A 112 -3.44 -9.72 -15.62
CA ASN A 112 -4.20 -9.87 -16.86
C ASN A 112 -4.41 -8.55 -17.61
N PHE A 113 -4.45 -7.41 -16.91
CA PHE A 113 -4.59 -6.09 -17.53
C PHE A 113 -3.29 -5.60 -18.17
N ILE A 114 -2.16 -5.74 -17.46
CA ILE A 114 -0.83 -5.25 -17.88
C ILE A 114 0.01 -6.30 -18.62
N SER A 115 -0.54 -7.50 -18.86
CA SER A 115 0.14 -8.50 -19.68
C SER A 115 0.17 -8.07 -21.15
N PRO A 116 1.18 -8.48 -21.95
CA PRO A 116 1.23 -8.21 -23.39
C PRO A 116 0.01 -8.73 -24.19
N SER A 117 -0.68 -9.75 -23.67
CA SER A 117 -1.95 -10.23 -24.26
C SER A 117 -3.20 -9.63 -23.62
N GLY A 118 -3.00 -8.71 -22.67
CA GLY A 118 -3.99 -8.14 -21.78
C GLY A 118 -4.86 -7.05 -22.40
N LEU A 119 -5.78 -6.56 -21.58
CA LEU A 119 -6.81 -5.61 -22.02
C LEU A 119 -6.21 -4.24 -22.39
N ILE A 120 -5.20 -3.78 -21.63
CA ILE A 120 -4.50 -2.51 -21.88
C ILE A 120 -3.70 -2.58 -23.19
N ALA A 121 -2.96 -3.67 -23.41
CA ALA A 121 -2.20 -3.88 -24.64
C ALA A 121 -3.13 -3.86 -25.88
N ARG A 122 -4.29 -4.51 -25.80
CA ARG A 122 -5.29 -4.50 -26.89
C ARG A 122 -5.87 -3.11 -27.15
N MET A 123 -6.18 -2.34 -26.10
CA MET A 123 -6.66 -0.96 -26.25
C MET A 123 -5.60 -0.07 -26.90
N LEU A 124 -4.34 -0.17 -26.48
CA LEU A 124 -3.22 0.60 -27.08
C LEU A 124 -3.01 0.25 -28.56
N PHE A 125 -3.15 -1.03 -28.92
CA PHE A 125 -3.11 -1.48 -30.30
C PHE A 125 -4.25 -0.89 -31.13
N GLN A 126 -5.49 -0.90 -30.60
CA GLN A 126 -6.64 -0.29 -31.28
C GLN A 126 -6.52 1.23 -31.45
N LEU A 127 -5.82 1.90 -30.54
CA LEU A 127 -5.50 3.33 -30.62
C LEU A 127 -4.33 3.64 -31.59
N GLY A 128 -3.70 2.61 -32.17
CA GLY A 128 -2.56 2.77 -33.09
C GLY A 128 -1.25 3.19 -32.41
N LEU A 129 -1.16 3.07 -31.08
CA LEU A 129 0.03 3.46 -30.31
C LEU A 129 1.13 2.39 -30.36
N ILE A 130 0.78 1.14 -30.65
CA ILE A 130 1.69 -0.02 -30.77
C ILE A 130 1.35 -0.83 -32.03
N GLY A 131 2.35 -1.49 -32.62
CA GLY A 131 2.22 -2.27 -33.85
C GLY A 131 1.58 -3.65 -33.63
N ALA A 132 1.81 -4.26 -32.48
CA ALA A 132 1.13 -5.46 -32.02
C ALA A 132 0.93 -5.42 -30.49
N PRO A 133 -0.08 -6.12 -29.93
CA PRO A 133 -0.22 -6.24 -28.48
C PRO A 133 1.02 -6.81 -27.78
N ALA A 134 1.77 -7.68 -28.47
CA ALA A 134 3.02 -8.25 -27.99
C ALA A 134 4.14 -7.21 -27.79
N ASP A 135 4.05 -6.04 -28.41
CA ASP A 135 5.01 -4.93 -28.25
C ASP A 135 4.79 -4.15 -26.94
N PHE A 136 3.75 -4.49 -26.17
CA PHE A 136 3.49 -3.86 -24.89
C PHE A 136 4.68 -4.09 -23.94
N PRO A 137 5.17 -3.04 -23.24
CA PRO A 137 6.35 -3.18 -22.40
C PRO A 137 6.12 -4.25 -21.31
N PRO A 138 7.14 -5.04 -20.95
CA PRO A 138 7.01 -6.01 -19.87
C PRO A 138 6.91 -5.27 -18.54
N LEU A 139 5.68 -5.04 -18.05
CA LEU A 139 5.41 -4.46 -16.71
C LEU A 139 5.32 -5.55 -15.62
N ILE A 140 5.43 -6.82 -16.00
CA ILE A 140 5.40 -7.97 -15.11
C ILE A 140 6.83 -8.47 -14.95
N ASN A 141 7.27 -8.63 -13.70
CA ASN A 141 8.65 -9.01 -13.36
C ASN A 141 9.69 -8.06 -13.98
N ASP A 142 9.36 -6.78 -14.05
CA ASP A 142 10.20 -5.75 -14.62
C ASP A 142 11.26 -5.27 -13.62
N ARG A 143 12.40 -4.77 -14.13
CA ARG A 143 13.51 -4.29 -13.30
C ARG A 143 13.13 -3.11 -12.39
N TYR A 144 12.12 -2.33 -12.77
CA TYR A 144 11.70 -1.10 -12.08
C TYR A 144 10.49 -1.31 -11.17
N ALA A 145 10.00 -2.56 -11.04
CA ALA A 145 8.83 -2.92 -10.26
C ALA A 145 7.55 -2.13 -10.62
N VAL A 146 7.42 -1.62 -11.85
CA VAL A 146 6.31 -0.75 -12.25
C VAL A 146 4.96 -1.43 -12.02
N GLY A 147 4.83 -2.71 -12.35
CA GLY A 147 3.59 -3.46 -12.11
C GLY A 147 3.26 -3.59 -10.62
N ILE A 148 4.29 -3.78 -9.78
CA ILE A 148 4.14 -3.89 -8.32
C ILE A 148 3.73 -2.54 -7.72
N ILE A 149 4.42 -1.45 -8.11
CA ILE A 149 4.11 -0.09 -7.67
C ILE A 149 2.67 0.26 -8.07
N LEU A 150 2.28 -0.02 -9.30
CA LEU A 150 0.92 0.22 -9.78
C LEU A 150 -0.12 -0.57 -8.97
N ALA A 151 0.16 -1.82 -8.61
CA ALA A 151 -0.71 -2.63 -7.77
C ALA A 151 -0.92 -2.01 -6.38
N TYR A 152 0.18 -1.56 -5.74
CA TYR A 152 0.13 -0.89 -4.45
C TYR A 152 -0.63 0.42 -4.53
N VAL A 153 -0.31 1.27 -5.50
CA VAL A 153 -0.99 2.55 -5.70
C VAL A 153 -2.48 2.34 -5.92
N LEU A 154 -2.87 1.44 -6.82
CA LEU A 154 -4.28 1.19 -7.13
C LEU A 154 -5.11 0.79 -5.91
N LYS A 155 -4.55 0.00 -4.98
CA LYS A 155 -5.27 -0.44 -3.76
C LYS A 155 -5.17 0.56 -2.60
N GLU A 156 -4.06 1.28 -2.48
CA GLU A 156 -3.80 2.16 -1.32
C GLU A 156 -4.39 3.55 -1.52
N LEU A 157 -4.41 4.04 -2.75
CA LEU A 157 -5.02 5.31 -3.11
C LEU A 157 -6.47 5.44 -2.62
N PRO A 158 -7.39 4.47 -2.83
CA PRO A 158 -8.75 4.58 -2.30
C PRO A 158 -8.83 4.57 -0.77
N PHE A 159 -7.95 3.81 -0.09
CA PHE A 159 -7.89 3.79 1.37
C PHE A 159 -7.45 5.14 1.95
N ILE A 160 -6.37 5.70 1.40
CA ILE A 160 -5.86 7.01 1.81
C ILE A 160 -6.90 8.09 1.51
N ALA A 161 -7.54 8.03 0.34
CA ALA A 161 -8.57 8.98 -0.01
C ALA A 161 -9.73 8.98 0.98
N LEU A 162 -10.21 7.79 1.39
CA LEU A 162 -11.25 7.65 2.41
C LEU A 162 -10.82 8.19 3.78
N MET A 163 -9.58 7.95 4.18
CA MET A 163 -9.04 8.46 5.45
C MET A 163 -8.95 9.98 5.47
N VAL A 164 -8.44 10.59 4.39
CA VAL A 164 -8.37 12.05 4.27
C VAL A 164 -9.77 12.65 4.20
N LEU A 165 -10.70 12.06 3.44
CA LEU A 165 -12.10 12.50 3.42
C LEU A 165 -12.75 12.44 4.81
N ALA A 166 -12.52 11.36 5.55
CA ALA A 166 -13.03 11.22 6.91
C ALA A 166 -12.44 12.26 7.88
N LEU A 167 -11.16 12.61 7.71
CA LEU A 167 -10.51 13.67 8.48
C LEU A 167 -11.10 15.05 8.13
N LEU A 168 -11.24 15.36 6.83
CA LEU A 168 -11.80 16.62 6.36
C LEU A 168 -13.26 16.80 6.81
N ALA A 169 -14.05 15.72 6.79
CA ALA A 169 -15.42 15.75 7.29
C ALA A 169 -15.50 16.05 8.79
N ARG A 170 -14.46 15.73 9.58
CA ARG A 170 -14.39 16.06 11.02
C ARG A 170 -13.97 17.50 11.28
N LEU A 171 -13.10 18.07 10.45
CA LEU A 171 -12.63 19.45 10.59
C LEU A 171 -13.75 20.47 10.31
N GLY A 172 -14.77 20.08 9.51
CA GLY A 172 -15.90 20.94 9.18
C GLY A 172 -15.52 22.12 8.27
N ASP A 173 -16.52 22.90 7.86
CA ASP A 173 -16.31 24.04 6.95
C ASP A 173 -15.76 25.30 7.65
N GLU A 174 -15.59 25.25 8.98
CA GLU A 174 -15.13 26.37 9.81
C GLU A 174 -13.71 26.83 9.43
N TYR A 175 -12.81 25.87 9.13
CA TYR A 175 -11.45 26.18 8.68
C TYR A 175 -11.43 26.84 7.29
N ASP A 176 -12.35 26.47 6.40
CA ASP A 176 -12.48 27.12 5.09
C ASP A 176 -12.96 28.57 5.24
N GLN A 177 -13.88 28.83 6.18
CA GLN A 177 -14.39 30.18 6.44
C GLN A 177 -13.32 31.08 7.08
N LEU A 178 -12.52 30.53 8.00
CA LEU A 178 -11.34 31.21 8.57
C LEU A 178 -10.31 31.55 7.49
N ALA A 179 -10.00 30.60 6.61
CA ALA A 179 -9.07 30.81 5.49
C ALA A 179 -9.57 31.92 4.55
N GLN A 180 -10.86 31.93 4.22
CA GLN A 180 -11.47 32.99 3.40
C GLN A 180 -11.41 34.36 4.08
N THR A 181 -11.61 34.42 5.40
CA THR A 181 -11.52 35.67 6.18
C THR A 181 -10.09 36.21 6.20
N LEU A 182 -9.09 35.32 6.17
CA LEU A 182 -7.67 35.67 6.07
C LEU A 182 -7.20 35.97 4.63
N GLY A 183 -8.12 36.01 3.65
CA GLY A 183 -7.83 36.39 2.27
C GLY A 183 -7.49 35.23 1.33
N ALA A 184 -7.60 33.98 1.77
CA ALA A 184 -7.47 32.83 0.88
C ALA A 184 -8.76 32.62 0.08
N SER A 185 -8.81 33.14 -1.15
CA SER A 185 -9.94 32.92 -2.05
C SER A 185 -9.86 31.53 -2.70
N GLY A 186 -10.79 30.64 -2.33
CA GLY A 186 -11.31 29.48 -3.08
C GLY A 186 -10.35 28.34 -3.53
N GLY A 187 -9.14 28.67 -3.98
CA GLY A 187 -8.10 27.73 -4.43
C GLY A 187 -6.81 27.80 -3.60
N SER A 188 -6.57 28.87 -2.84
CA SER A 188 -5.37 29.03 -2.00
C SER A 188 -5.50 28.45 -0.58
N ALA A 189 -6.71 28.12 -0.13
CA ALA A 189 -6.92 27.42 1.15
C ALA A 189 -6.47 25.94 1.14
N CYS A 190 -6.05 25.42 -0.02
CA CYS A 190 -5.79 24.00 -0.25
C CYS A 190 -4.32 23.67 -0.56
N ALA A 191 -3.42 24.67 -0.56
CA ALA A 191 -2.04 24.51 -1.05
C ALA A 191 -0.95 24.55 0.04
N THR A 192 -1.32 24.55 1.33
CA THR A 192 -0.38 24.44 2.46
C THR A 192 -0.95 23.55 3.54
#